data_AF-A0A8S3YRN7-F1
#
_entry.id   AF-A0A8S3YRN7-F1
#
_cell.length_a   1.000
_cell.length_b   1.000
_cell.length_c   1.000
_cell.angle_alpha   90.00
_cell.angle_beta   90.00
_cell.angle_gamma   90.00
#
_symmetry.space_group_name_H-M   'P 1'
#
loop_
_entity.id
_entity.type
_entity.pdbx_description
1 polymer ?
#
loop_
_entity_poly.entity_id
_entity_poly.type
_entity_poly.pdbx_seq_one_letter_code
_entity_poly.pdbx_strand_id
1 'polypeptide(L)'
;MLWKQVRHLGKTPTVYATALLLATATRAHLCQQQSPKSSPNIFIPDQNNFMAQPKLIVFDLDYTLWPFWVDTHVDPPFRMASNGKVYDAHKKHVKYYEDVPDILKKLHSEGFKLGIASRTGAVQEASDLTRLFNWDQYFHYRQIYPGSKITHFKKLHSRSNIMLDSIQESNEDH
;
A
#
# COMPACT_ATOMS: atom_id res chain seq x y z
N MET A 1 10.66 17.12 1.67
CA MET A 1 10.61 17.91 0.41
C MET A 1 11.17 17.11 -0.78
N LEU A 2 10.84 15.81 -0.93
CA LEU A 2 11.36 14.92 -1.99
C LEU A 2 10.46 14.79 -3.24
N TRP A 3 9.23 15.30 -3.19
CA TRP A 3 8.21 15.05 -4.23
C TRP A 3 8.37 15.91 -5.49
N LYS A 4 9.21 16.95 -5.48
CA LYS A 4 9.39 17.83 -6.64
C LYS A 4 10.30 17.24 -7.74
N GLN A 5 11.08 16.19 -7.46
CA GLN A 5 12.11 15.70 -8.39
C GLN A 5 11.65 14.58 -9.34
N VAL A 6 10.49 13.94 -9.12
CA VAL A 6 10.05 12.76 -9.90
C VAL A 6 9.23 13.15 -11.14
N ARG A 7 8.84 14.42 -11.30
CA ARG A 7 7.98 14.91 -12.41
C ARG A 7 8.70 15.10 -13.77
N HIS A 8 9.95 14.65 -13.93
CA HIS A 8 10.74 14.91 -15.15
C HIS A 8 10.96 13.70 -16.07
N LEU A 9 10.30 12.57 -15.82
CA LEU A 9 10.26 11.45 -16.74
C LEU A 9 8.81 11.25 -17.15
N GLY A 10 8.47 11.56 -18.41
CA GLY A 10 7.10 11.55 -18.96
C GLY A 10 6.47 10.16 -19.08
N LYS A 11 6.40 9.41 -17.98
CA LYS A 11 5.67 8.16 -17.81
C LYS A 11 4.81 8.31 -16.56
N THR A 12 3.55 7.91 -16.63
CA THR A 12 2.64 7.90 -15.46
C THR A 12 3.35 7.22 -14.28
N PRO A 13 3.35 7.78 -13.07
CA PRO A 13 4.00 7.14 -11.92
C PRO A 13 3.20 5.91 -11.53
N THR A 14 3.52 4.77 -12.14
CA THR A 14 2.94 3.47 -11.76
C THR A 14 3.15 3.29 -10.25
N VAL A 15 2.15 2.71 -9.56
CA VAL A 15 2.18 2.34 -8.13
C VAL A 15 3.50 1.66 -7.72
N TYR A 16 4.14 0.98 -8.67
CA TYR A 16 5.50 0.44 -8.58
C TYR A 16 6.56 1.49 -8.20
N ALA A 17 6.62 2.63 -8.88
CA ALA A 17 7.65 3.65 -8.64
C ALA A 17 7.50 4.27 -7.25
N THR A 18 6.28 4.54 -6.79
CA THR A 18 6.06 5.16 -5.46
C THR A 18 6.33 4.16 -4.34
N ALA A 19 5.73 2.97 -4.35
CA ALA A 19 5.91 1.98 -3.29
C ALA A 19 7.38 1.48 -3.19
N LEU A 20 8.04 1.23 -4.33
CA LEU A 20 9.41 0.74 -4.35
C LEU A 20 10.44 1.83 -4.05
N LEU A 21 10.24 3.07 -4.52
CA LEU A 21 11.10 4.20 -4.15
C LEU A 21 11.04 4.46 -2.65
N LEU A 22 9.85 4.34 -2.06
CA LEU A 22 9.67 4.49 -0.61
C LEU A 22 10.43 3.38 0.15
N ALA A 23 10.20 2.11 -0.20
CA ALA A 23 10.88 0.98 0.45
C ALA A 23 12.41 1.04 0.29
N THR A 24 12.90 1.41 -0.90
CA THR A 24 14.34 1.51 -1.17
C THR A 24 14.98 2.73 -0.51
N ALA A 25 14.30 3.89 -0.46
CA ALA A 25 14.77 5.07 0.25
C ALA A 25 14.91 4.79 1.75
N THR A 26 13.97 4.06 2.36
CA THR A 26 14.09 3.62 3.75
C THR A 26 15.31 2.72 3.95
N ARG A 27 15.54 1.73 3.07
CA ARG A 27 16.70 0.82 3.17
C ARG A 27 18.04 1.52 2.94
N ALA A 28 18.13 2.43 1.95
CA ALA A 28 19.35 3.16 1.64
C ALA A 28 19.77 4.09 2.78
N HIS A 29 18.79 4.74 3.44
CA HIS A 29 19.07 5.57 4.62
C HIS A 29 19.63 4.74 5.78
N LEU A 30 19.12 3.53 6.00
CA LEU A 30 19.64 2.61 7.02
C LEU A 30 21.07 2.12 6.71
N CYS A 31 21.36 1.82 5.44
CA CYS A 31 22.67 1.33 5.02
C CYS A 31 23.78 2.39 5.17
N GLN A 32 23.45 3.69 5.07
CA GLN A 32 24.39 4.78 5.30
C GLN A 32 24.65 5.08 6.79
N GLN A 33 23.74 4.67 7.69
CA GLN A 33 23.92 4.89 9.13
C GLN A 33 24.71 3.79 9.86
N GLN A 34 25.06 2.68 9.18
CA GLN A 34 25.85 1.57 9.75
C GLN A 34 27.38 1.73 9.61
N SER A 35 27.92 2.95 9.58
CA SER A 35 29.38 3.14 9.66
C SER A 35 29.87 3.04 11.12
N PRO A 36 30.95 2.30 11.42
CA PRO A 36 31.45 2.16 12.78
C PRO A 36 32.20 3.42 13.20
N LYS A 37 31.79 4.07 14.28
CA LYS A 37 32.60 5.12 14.94
C LYS A 37 33.04 4.65 16.31
N SER A 38 34.35 4.54 16.46
CA SER A 38 35.09 4.24 17.69
C SER A 38 35.28 5.48 18.57
N SER A 39 34.93 5.34 19.87
CA SER A 39 35.41 6.06 21.08
C SER A 39 35.01 7.54 21.33
N PRO A 40 35.12 8.06 22.58
CA PRO A 40 34.50 7.60 23.83
C PRO A 40 33.65 8.68 24.54
N ASN A 41 32.68 8.21 25.34
CA ASN A 41 31.90 8.86 26.42
C ASN A 41 31.72 10.39 26.45
N ILE A 42 30.59 10.85 25.92
CA ILE A 42 29.87 12.03 26.40
C ILE A 42 28.42 11.58 26.61
N PHE A 43 27.86 11.81 27.80
CA PHE A 43 26.43 11.58 28.06
C PHE A 43 25.63 12.66 27.33
N ILE A 44 25.35 12.40 26.05
CA ILE A 44 24.37 13.14 25.26
C ILE A 44 23.02 12.46 25.53
N PRO A 45 21.98 13.17 26.03
CA PRO A 45 20.64 12.59 26.12
C PRO A 45 20.24 12.12 24.73
N ASP A 46 19.85 10.85 24.63
CA ASP A 46 19.61 10.13 23.38
C ASP A 46 18.65 10.91 22.46
N GLN A 47 19.22 11.64 21.50
CA GLN A 47 18.51 12.32 20.42
C GLN A 47 18.17 11.35 19.28
N ASN A 48 18.42 10.04 19.45
CA ASN A 48 17.94 9.04 18.51
C ASN A 48 16.48 8.71 18.81
N ASN A 49 15.59 9.67 18.53
CA ASN A 49 14.27 9.31 18.03
C ASN A 49 14.50 8.70 16.64
N PHE A 50 14.98 7.45 16.63
CA PHE A 50 15.19 6.63 15.46
C PHE A 50 13.89 6.70 14.65
N MET A 51 13.94 7.39 13.51
CA MET A 51 12.82 7.46 12.57
C MET A 51 12.45 6.03 12.19
N ALA A 52 11.45 5.49 12.89
CA ALA A 52 11.09 4.09 12.84
C ALA A 52 10.69 3.74 11.41
N GLN A 53 11.28 2.67 10.88
CA GLN A 53 10.86 2.09 9.60
C GLN A 53 9.33 1.99 9.58
N PRO A 54 8.64 2.43 8.51
CA PRO A 54 7.21 2.24 8.40
C PRO A 54 6.92 0.74 8.50
N LYS A 55 6.31 0.34 9.61
CA LYS A 55 5.94 -1.05 9.86
C LYS A 55 4.70 -1.44 9.07
N LEU A 56 3.97 -0.47 8.53
CA LEU A 56 2.70 -0.64 7.82
C LEU A 56 2.63 0.23 6.56
N ILE A 57 2.40 -0.41 5.41
CA ILE A 57 2.11 0.24 4.12
C ILE A 57 0.63 0.09 3.82
N VAL A 58 -0.06 1.17 3.46
CA VAL A 58 -1.52 1.16 3.24
C VAL A 58 -1.82 1.55 1.80
N PHE A 59 -2.58 0.70 1.13
CA PHE A 59 -3.02 0.90 -0.25
C PHE A 59 -4.49 1.35 -0.28
N ASP A 60 -4.81 2.32 -1.13
CA ASP A 60 -6.19 2.44 -1.64
C ASP A 60 -6.47 1.30 -2.63
N LEU A 61 -7.69 1.21 -3.13
CA LEU A 61 -8.12 0.19 -4.09
C LEU A 61 -8.29 0.78 -5.49
N ASP A 62 -9.28 1.64 -5.66
CA ASP A 62 -9.63 2.18 -6.97
C ASP A 62 -8.51 3.08 -7.50
N TYR A 63 -8.13 2.85 -8.76
CA TYR A 63 -6.99 3.47 -9.43
C TYR A 63 -5.64 3.30 -8.72
N THR A 64 -5.55 2.36 -7.76
CA THR A 64 -4.29 2.01 -7.07
C THR A 64 -3.92 0.56 -7.31
N LEU A 65 -4.82 -0.38 -7.01
CA LEU A 65 -4.59 -1.81 -7.28
C LEU A 65 -5.19 -2.25 -8.61
N TRP A 66 -6.23 -1.56 -9.06
CA TRP A 66 -6.88 -1.82 -10.34
C TRP A 66 -7.29 -0.51 -11.05
N PRO A 67 -7.41 -0.50 -12.38
CA PRO A 67 -7.63 0.71 -13.17
C PRO A 67 -9.13 1.06 -13.32
N PHE A 68 -9.92 1.00 -12.25
CA PHE A 68 -11.35 1.32 -12.28
C PHE A 68 -11.91 1.66 -10.88
N TRP A 69 -13.05 2.35 -10.84
CA TRP A 69 -13.92 2.39 -9.64
C TRP A 69 -14.79 1.14 -9.55
N VAL A 70 -14.66 0.39 -8.45
CA VAL A 70 -15.38 -0.87 -8.22
C VAL A 70 -16.89 -0.70 -8.10
N ASP A 71 -17.37 0.47 -7.70
CA ASP A 71 -18.80 0.78 -7.55
C ASP A 71 -19.48 1.24 -8.85
N THR A 72 -18.71 1.46 -9.91
CA THR A 72 -19.19 2.13 -11.14
C THR A 72 -18.93 1.32 -12.41
N HIS A 73 -17.77 0.66 -12.53
CA HIS A 73 -17.30 0.15 -13.81
C HIS A 73 -17.41 -1.38 -13.98
N VAL A 74 -17.83 -2.09 -12.95
CA VAL A 74 -17.91 -3.56 -12.93
C VAL A 74 -19.18 -3.98 -12.20
N ASP A 75 -19.74 -5.11 -12.63
CA ASP A 75 -21.05 -5.55 -12.13
C ASP A 75 -20.94 -6.88 -11.36
N PRO A 76 -21.16 -6.89 -10.03
CA PRO A 76 -21.16 -8.14 -9.26
C PRO A 76 -22.33 -9.07 -9.68
N PRO A 77 -22.25 -10.39 -9.40
CA PRO A 77 -21.20 -11.07 -8.65
C PRO A 77 -19.97 -11.38 -9.49
N PHE A 78 -18.80 -11.30 -8.86
CA PHE A 78 -17.53 -11.70 -9.48
C PHE A 78 -17.30 -13.20 -9.37
N ARG A 79 -16.72 -13.80 -10.42
CA ARG A 79 -16.41 -15.22 -10.48
C ARG A 79 -15.04 -15.46 -11.09
N MET A 80 -14.28 -16.34 -10.47
CA MET A 80 -13.06 -16.87 -11.07
C MET A 80 -13.43 -18.02 -12.02
N ALA A 81 -12.98 -17.93 -13.26
CA ALA A 81 -13.12 -18.98 -14.25
C ALA A 81 -11.98 -20.02 -14.14
N SER A 82 -12.13 -21.15 -14.82
CA SER A 82 -11.12 -22.23 -14.85
C SER A 82 -9.76 -21.81 -15.41
N ASN A 83 -9.71 -20.69 -16.16
CA ASN A 83 -8.47 -20.09 -16.66
C ASN A 83 -7.76 -19.19 -15.63
N GLY A 84 -8.23 -19.13 -14.39
CA GLY A 84 -7.66 -18.31 -13.31
C GLY A 84 -7.96 -16.81 -13.41
N LYS A 85 -8.80 -16.38 -14.37
CA LYS A 85 -9.21 -14.97 -14.52
C LYS A 85 -10.53 -14.69 -13.82
N VAL A 86 -10.69 -13.46 -13.35
CA VAL A 86 -11.91 -13.00 -12.68
C VAL A 86 -12.80 -12.27 -13.69
N TYR A 87 -14.09 -12.60 -13.67
CA TYR A 87 -15.09 -11.98 -14.53
C TYR A 87 -16.25 -11.45 -13.69
N ASP A 88 -16.88 -10.39 -14.18
CA ASP A 88 -18.11 -9.83 -13.62
C ASP A 88 -19.36 -10.54 -14.18
N ALA A 89 -20.56 -10.09 -13.77
CA ALA A 89 -21.83 -10.67 -14.18
C ALA A 89 -22.07 -10.63 -15.71
N HIS A 90 -21.48 -9.66 -16.40
CA HIS A 90 -21.56 -9.49 -17.85
C HIS A 90 -20.41 -10.17 -18.60
N LYS A 91 -19.63 -11.02 -17.92
CA LYS A 91 -18.44 -11.70 -18.47
C LYS A 91 -17.35 -10.72 -18.91
N LYS A 92 -17.33 -9.50 -18.37
CA LYS A 92 -16.21 -8.58 -18.53
C LYS A 92 -15.06 -9.08 -17.67
N HIS A 93 -13.87 -9.14 -18.26
CA HIS A 93 -12.66 -9.52 -17.53
C HIS A 93 -12.26 -8.39 -16.56
N VAL A 94 -12.30 -8.67 -15.26
CA VAL A 94 -11.88 -7.74 -14.21
C VAL A 94 -10.38 -7.88 -14.02
N LYS A 95 -9.63 -6.83 -14.30
CA LYS A 95 -8.16 -6.81 -14.28
C LYS A 95 -7.63 -5.88 -13.19
N TYR A 96 -6.47 -6.23 -12.64
CA TYR A 96 -5.64 -5.35 -11.81
C TYR A 96 -4.43 -4.83 -12.60
N TYR A 97 -3.67 -3.89 -12.03
CA TYR A 97 -2.39 -3.49 -12.63
C TYR A 97 -1.38 -4.63 -12.56
N GLU A 98 -0.71 -4.94 -13.67
CA GLU A 98 0.11 -6.17 -13.84
C GLU A 98 1.18 -6.37 -12.76
N ASP A 99 1.77 -5.28 -12.26
CA ASP A 99 2.84 -5.32 -11.25
C ASP A 99 2.34 -5.55 -9.80
N VAL A 100 1.05 -5.40 -9.53
CA VAL A 100 0.50 -5.41 -8.16
C VAL A 100 0.80 -6.71 -7.41
N PRO A 101 0.60 -7.91 -7.98
CA PRO A 101 0.91 -9.16 -7.27
C PRO A 101 2.37 -9.23 -6.79
N ASP A 102 3.31 -8.83 -7.64
CA ASP A 102 4.74 -8.86 -7.33
C ASP A 102 5.12 -7.82 -6.27
N ILE A 103 4.51 -6.62 -6.32
CA ILE A 103 4.68 -5.59 -5.29
C ILE A 103 4.21 -6.10 -3.93
N LEU A 104 2.98 -6.63 -3.85
CA LEU A 104 2.41 -7.12 -2.59
C LEU A 104 3.24 -8.26 -2.01
N LYS A 105 3.64 -9.21 -2.85
CA LYS A 105 4.50 -10.33 -2.46
C LYS A 105 5.85 -9.85 -1.95
N LYS A 106 6.50 -8.92 -2.65
CA LYS A 106 7.81 -8.39 -2.26
C LYS A 106 7.74 -7.68 -0.90
N LEU A 107 6.84 -6.73 -0.74
CA LEU A 107 6.70 -5.98 0.51
C LEU A 107 6.36 -6.91 1.69
N HIS A 108 5.47 -7.88 1.46
CA HIS A 108 5.17 -8.90 2.46
C HIS A 108 6.40 -9.73 2.84
N SER A 109 7.21 -10.17 1.84
CA SER A 109 8.43 -10.94 2.08
C SER A 109 9.55 -10.15 2.78
N GLU A 110 9.55 -8.82 2.61
CA GLU A 110 10.47 -7.90 3.28
C GLU A 110 10.03 -7.57 4.72
N GLY A 111 8.90 -8.14 5.19
CA GLY A 111 8.43 -8.02 6.57
C GLY A 111 7.53 -6.82 6.85
N PHE A 112 7.12 -6.08 5.83
CA PHE A 112 6.15 -4.99 5.99
C PHE A 112 4.76 -5.55 6.30
N LYS A 113 4.04 -4.93 7.24
CA LYS A 113 2.59 -5.12 7.36
C LYS A 113 1.92 -4.34 6.23
N LEU A 114 0.90 -4.92 5.63
CA LEU A 114 0.15 -4.28 4.55
C LEU A 114 -1.28 -4.04 5.00
N GLY A 115 -1.85 -2.90 4.60
CA GLY A 115 -3.22 -2.53 4.89
C GLY A 115 -3.96 -2.01 3.66
N ILE A 116 -5.28 -1.99 3.74
CA ILE A 116 -6.17 -1.34 2.78
C ILE A 116 -6.90 -0.18 3.46
N ALA A 117 -6.97 0.98 2.80
CA ALA A 117 -7.82 2.10 3.16
C ALA A 117 -8.55 2.63 1.92
N SER A 118 -9.81 2.23 1.74
CA SER A 118 -10.62 2.63 0.59
C SER A 118 -11.94 3.24 1.01
N ARG A 119 -12.35 4.28 0.27
CA ARG A 119 -13.59 5.04 0.51
C ARG A 119 -14.80 4.50 -0.23
N THR A 120 -14.66 3.41 -0.99
CA THR A 120 -15.77 2.87 -1.78
C THR A 120 -16.95 2.46 -0.89
N GLY A 121 -18.17 2.71 -1.39
CA GLY A 121 -19.41 2.18 -0.80
C GLY A 121 -19.64 0.71 -1.13
N ALA A 122 -19.00 0.20 -2.18
CA ALA A 122 -19.09 -1.18 -2.63
C ALA A 122 -18.13 -2.08 -1.83
N VAL A 123 -18.40 -2.16 -0.52
CA VAL A 123 -17.52 -2.83 0.47
C VAL A 123 -17.40 -4.32 0.20
N GLN A 124 -18.52 -4.97 -0.16
CA GLN A 124 -18.56 -6.42 -0.38
C GLN A 124 -17.85 -6.77 -1.69
N GLU A 125 -18.08 -5.97 -2.72
CA GLU A 125 -17.49 -6.09 -4.05
C GLU A 125 -15.96 -5.95 -4.00
N ALA A 126 -15.47 -4.92 -3.32
CA ALA A 126 -14.06 -4.72 -3.06
C ALA A 126 -13.43 -5.91 -2.31
N SER A 127 -14.12 -6.41 -1.27
CA SER A 127 -13.66 -7.56 -0.50
C SER A 127 -13.60 -8.82 -1.35
N ASP A 128 -14.63 -9.07 -2.17
CA ASP A 128 -14.70 -10.22 -3.07
C ASP A 128 -13.58 -10.20 -4.11
N LEU A 129 -13.27 -9.05 -4.70
CA LEU A 129 -12.15 -8.92 -5.63
C LEU A 129 -10.81 -9.24 -4.97
N THR A 130 -10.53 -8.67 -3.80
CA THR A 130 -9.26 -8.96 -3.09
C THR A 130 -9.10 -10.44 -2.74
N ARG A 131 -10.21 -11.12 -2.40
CA ARG A 131 -10.24 -12.56 -2.14
C ARG A 131 -10.04 -13.37 -3.41
N LEU A 132 -10.73 -13.03 -4.50
CA LEU A 132 -10.62 -13.73 -5.79
C LEU A 132 -9.25 -13.55 -6.44
N PHE A 133 -8.60 -12.40 -6.24
CA PHE A 133 -7.21 -12.18 -6.65
C PHE A 133 -6.18 -12.79 -5.71
N ASN A 134 -6.63 -13.49 -4.66
CA ASN A 134 -5.79 -14.15 -3.67
C ASN A 134 -4.82 -13.18 -2.95
N TRP A 135 -5.28 -11.96 -2.65
CA TRP A 135 -4.48 -10.95 -1.94
C TRP A 135 -4.70 -10.93 -0.43
N ASP A 136 -5.70 -11.68 0.07
CA ASP A 136 -5.99 -11.81 1.50
C ASP A 136 -4.80 -12.27 2.32
N GLN A 137 -3.91 -13.08 1.74
CA GLN A 137 -2.68 -13.54 2.36
C GLN A 137 -1.66 -12.41 2.65
N TYR A 138 -1.75 -11.26 1.98
CA TYR A 138 -0.79 -10.15 2.13
C TYR A 138 -1.30 -9.06 3.08
N PHE A 139 -2.59 -8.77 3.03
CA PHE A 139 -3.19 -7.65 3.77
C PHE A 139 -3.58 -8.04 5.20
N HIS A 140 -2.93 -7.39 6.16
CA HIS A 140 -3.14 -7.59 7.59
C HIS A 140 -4.31 -6.76 8.14
N TYR A 141 -4.57 -5.59 7.53
CA TYR A 141 -5.58 -4.66 8.00
C TYR A 141 -6.44 -4.15 6.84
N ARG A 142 -7.74 -3.98 7.07
CA ARG A 142 -8.68 -3.52 6.05
C ARG A 142 -9.61 -2.49 6.62
N GLN A 143 -9.67 -1.32 6.00
CA GLN A 143 -10.67 -0.29 6.22
C GLN A 143 -11.28 0.04 4.86
N ILE A 144 -12.44 -0.52 4.56
CA ILE A 144 -13.16 -0.31 3.29
C ILE A 144 -14.56 0.15 3.68
N TYR A 145 -14.81 1.46 3.59
CA TYR A 145 -16.13 2.05 3.83
C TYR A 145 -16.14 3.54 3.43
N PRO A 146 -17.30 4.13 3.10
CA PRO A 146 -17.41 5.56 2.85
C PRO A 146 -16.96 6.41 4.04
N GLY A 147 -16.18 7.47 3.76
CA GLY A 147 -15.80 8.45 4.77
C GLY A 147 -14.42 9.06 4.54
N SER A 148 -13.96 9.85 5.52
CA SER A 148 -12.64 10.47 5.44
C SER A 148 -11.52 9.45 5.66
N LYS A 149 -10.46 9.53 4.84
CA LYS A 149 -9.24 8.73 5.01
C LYS A 149 -8.59 8.95 6.38
N ILE A 150 -8.74 10.14 6.97
CA ILE A 150 -8.29 10.43 8.35
C ILE A 150 -8.89 9.43 9.34
N THR A 151 -10.17 9.09 9.21
CA THR A 151 -10.84 8.10 10.07
C THR A 151 -10.30 6.70 9.85
N HIS A 152 -9.96 6.34 8.61
CA HIS A 152 -9.35 5.06 8.26
C HIS A 152 -7.98 4.93 8.93
N PHE A 153 -7.11 5.94 8.78
CA PHE A 153 -5.78 5.95 9.39
C PHE A 153 -5.82 5.94 10.92
N LYS A 154 -6.75 6.65 11.57
CA LYS A 154 -6.94 6.58 13.03
C LYS A 154 -7.26 5.16 13.52
N LYS A 155 -8.11 4.42 12.80
CA LYS A 155 -8.45 3.03 13.15
C LYS A 155 -7.31 2.06 12.82
N LEU A 156 -6.56 2.30 11.75
CA LEU A 156 -5.35 1.51 11.45
C LEU A 156 -4.29 1.71 12.52
N HIS A 157 -4.05 2.94 12.94
CA HIS A 157 -3.16 3.28 14.05
C HIS A 157 -3.54 2.52 15.33
N SER A 158 -4.82 2.58 15.74
CA SER A 158 -5.27 1.94 16.98
C SER A 158 -5.18 0.41 16.93
N ARG A 159 -5.41 -0.22 15.78
CA ARG A 159 -5.34 -1.68 15.62
C ARG A 159 -3.93 -2.22 15.47
N SER A 160 -3.06 -1.45 14.83
CA SER A 160 -1.70 -1.91 14.52
C SER A 160 -0.68 -1.55 15.60
N ASN A 161 -0.99 -0.59 16.48
CA ASN A 161 -0.05 0.00 17.42
C ASN A 161 1.21 0.57 16.72
N ILE A 162 1.05 1.02 15.48
CA ILE A 162 2.09 1.60 14.63
C ILE A 162 1.80 3.10 14.52
N MET A 163 2.82 3.95 14.73
CA MET A 163 2.67 5.41 14.74
C MET A 163 2.11 5.94 13.42
N LEU A 164 1.27 6.97 13.49
CA LEU A 164 0.53 7.51 12.35
C LEU A 164 1.49 8.04 11.27
N ASP A 165 2.59 8.64 11.68
CA ASP A 165 3.66 9.18 10.82
C ASP A 165 4.40 8.09 10.02
N SER A 166 4.19 6.82 10.39
CA SER A 166 4.79 5.66 9.76
C SER A 166 3.81 4.88 8.89
N ILE A 167 2.61 5.44 8.65
CA ILE A 167 1.63 4.92 7.71
C ILE A 167 1.67 5.76 6.44
N GLN A 168 2.01 5.13 5.31
CA GLN A 168 2.08 5.78 4.01
C GLN A 168 0.96 5.31 3.11
N GLU A 169 0.38 6.26 2.39
CA GLU A 169 -0.67 6.04 1.41
C GLU A 169 -0.10 6.12 0.00
N SER A 170 -0.38 5.10 -0.81
CA SER A 170 -0.19 5.15 -2.25
C SER A 170 -1.53 5.47 -2.93
N ASN A 171 -1.73 6.70 -3.36
CA ASN A 171 -2.83 7.07 -4.26
C ASN A 171 -2.28 7.75 -5.52
N GLU A 172 -2.94 7.55 -6.66
CA GLU A 172 -2.93 8.51 -7.76
C GLU A 172 -4.10 9.50 -7.56
N ASP A 173 -3.93 10.49 -6.70
CA ASP A 173 -4.87 11.64 -6.68
C ASP A 173 -4.36 12.67 -7.70
N HIS A 174 -5.13 12.89 -8.78
CA HIS A 174 -5.04 14.08 -9.63
C HIS A 174 -5.74 15.27 -8.96
#